data_AF-A0A7C6QFS8-F1
#
_entry.id   AF-A0A7C6QFS8-F1
#
_cell.length_a   1.000
_cell.length_b   1.000
_cell.length_c   1.000
_cell.angle_alpha   90.00
_cell.angle_beta   90.00
_cell.angle_gamma   90.00
#
_symmetry.space_group_name_H-M   'P 1'
#
loop_
_entity.id
_entity.type
_entity.pdbx_description
1 polymer ?
#
loop_
_entity_poly.entity_id
_entity_poly.type
_entity_poly.pdbx_seq_one_letter_code
_entity_poly.pdbx_strand_id
1 'polypeptide(L)'
;VMNAAKQGGLTDAQAVSWLFGIYVFGGLSTMFMSLRYRIPVVIAYSIPGAVLLGKVLPQFTLNEAVGAYMLVGLATFTLTATGAIKKVVDHIPVPIMLGMVGGVLLSFGVSMFSAAIKTPSIYGVMLVVFFITMTFRRFSQKIPPIMIAMIAGAILLTSFGLVKPVSLNLQLAKPVFVIPDISLKAILNISVPLFFLVIGVQNIQAVGVLMAEGYKPPINAMYLVPSIGAFINGLVGAHPAVTAGPSTAICSSSAAGERKDMRFIAAFFEGVFWFLFALSAKVAIDAVKLVPSEFTAVLAGLAMFDVFGSAFKGAFSGQFRSGAVVAFFVAITNLSILNIGAPFWAIIFGVLTSLLLEKNDFKFANGNNGK
;
A
#
# COMPACT_ATOMS: atom_id res chain seq x y z
N VAL A 1 8.10 5.76 8.11
CA VAL A 1 8.12 7.23 8.34
C VAL A 1 9.00 7.60 9.53
N MET A 2 8.73 7.12 10.76
CA MET A 2 9.55 7.48 11.93
C MET A 2 11.05 7.25 11.75
N ASN A 3 11.45 6.11 11.19
CA ASN A 3 12.86 5.85 10.89
C ASN A 3 13.43 6.84 9.86
N ALA A 4 12.65 7.22 8.84
CA ALA A 4 13.07 8.17 7.83
C ALA A 4 13.22 9.59 8.39
N ALA A 5 12.27 10.02 9.24
CA ALA A 5 12.34 11.29 9.93
C ALA A 5 13.57 11.38 10.85
N LYS A 6 13.85 10.30 11.61
CA LYS A 6 15.05 10.21 12.45
C LYS A 6 16.34 10.26 11.65
N GLN A 7 16.42 9.49 10.55
CA GLN A 7 17.59 9.49 9.66
C GLN A 7 17.82 10.87 9.05
N GLY A 8 16.76 11.54 8.62
CA GLY A 8 16.81 12.90 8.07
C GLY A 8 17.03 14.02 9.11
N GLY A 9 17.32 13.70 10.37
CA GLY A 9 17.58 14.70 11.40
C GLY A 9 16.37 15.58 11.73
N LEU A 10 15.14 15.13 11.45
CA LEU A 10 13.93 15.88 11.74
C LEU A 10 13.64 15.88 13.24
N THR A 11 13.08 16.99 13.73
CA THR A 11 12.57 17.10 15.09
C THR A 11 11.37 16.16 15.31
N ASP A 12 11.10 15.78 16.56
CA ASP A 12 9.92 14.98 16.91
C ASP A 12 8.61 15.65 16.46
N ALA A 13 8.54 16.98 16.55
CA ALA A 13 7.39 17.75 16.09
C ALA A 13 7.18 17.60 14.56
N GLN A 14 8.25 17.66 13.77
CA GLN A 14 8.19 17.44 12.32
C GLN A 14 7.82 15.99 11.98
N ALA A 15 8.35 15.01 12.71
CA ALA A 15 8.01 13.60 12.50
C ALA A 15 6.52 13.31 12.79
N VAL A 16 5.99 13.88 13.88
CA VAL A 16 4.57 13.80 14.24
C VAL A 16 3.69 14.54 13.22
N SER A 17 4.10 15.73 12.78
CA SER A 17 3.41 16.49 11.73
C SER A 17 3.34 15.71 10.41
N TRP A 18 4.43 15.05 10.04
CA TRP A 18 4.46 14.19 8.86
C TRP A 18 3.41 13.08 8.98
N LEU A 19 3.41 12.32 10.07
CA LEU A 19 2.41 11.26 10.29
C LEU A 19 0.99 11.81 10.27
N PHE A 20 0.75 12.95 10.91
CA PHE A 20 -0.53 13.64 10.87
C PHE A 20 -0.98 13.91 9.43
N GLY A 21 -0.12 14.53 8.61
CA GLY A 21 -0.43 14.86 7.21
C GLY A 21 -0.85 13.64 6.39
N ILE A 22 -0.03 12.58 6.41
CA ILE A 22 -0.30 11.39 5.60
C ILE A 22 -1.57 10.65 6.04
N TYR A 23 -1.88 10.60 7.34
CA TYR A 23 -3.06 9.89 7.83
C TYR A 23 -4.34 10.73 7.70
N VAL A 24 -4.29 12.04 7.97
CA VAL A 24 -5.46 12.92 7.75
C VAL A 24 -5.83 12.93 6.27
N PHE A 25 -4.89 13.25 5.39
CA PHE A 25 -5.19 13.34 3.97
C PHE A 25 -5.58 11.97 3.39
N GLY A 26 -4.84 10.91 3.75
CA GLY A 26 -5.16 9.55 3.32
C GLY A 26 -6.54 9.11 3.78
N GLY A 27 -6.88 9.36 5.05
CA GLY A 27 -8.18 9.04 5.61
C GLY A 27 -9.32 9.78 4.91
N LEU A 28 -9.23 11.11 4.80
CA LEU A 28 -10.22 11.95 4.11
C LEU A 28 -10.40 11.56 2.64
N SER A 29 -9.29 11.33 1.93
CA SER A 29 -9.32 10.95 0.52
C SER A 29 -9.87 9.56 0.30
N THR A 30 -9.58 8.62 1.21
CA THR A 30 -10.16 7.27 1.18
C THR A 30 -11.67 7.33 1.38
N MET A 31 -12.15 8.08 2.38
CA MET A 31 -13.58 8.28 2.60
C MET A 31 -14.27 8.91 1.39
N PHE A 32 -13.65 9.94 0.80
CA PHE A 32 -14.16 10.57 -0.41
C PHE A 32 -14.23 9.60 -1.58
N MET A 33 -13.13 8.91 -1.89
CA MET A 33 -13.03 8.00 -3.03
C MET A 33 -14.01 6.84 -2.91
N SER A 34 -14.10 6.23 -1.72
CA SER A 34 -14.98 5.08 -1.49
C SER A 34 -16.46 5.45 -1.59
N LEU A 35 -16.87 6.59 -1.05
CA LEU A 35 -18.26 7.07 -1.15
C LEU A 35 -18.62 7.57 -2.55
N ARG A 36 -17.72 8.33 -3.19
CA ARG A 36 -17.96 8.95 -4.50
C ARG A 36 -18.08 7.93 -5.62
N TYR A 37 -17.24 6.89 -5.59
CA TYR A 37 -17.19 5.88 -6.64
C TYR A 37 -17.92 4.60 -6.27
N ARG A 38 -18.28 4.39 -4.98
CA ARG A 38 -18.84 3.13 -4.48
C ARG A 38 -17.95 1.92 -4.82
N ILE A 39 -16.64 2.14 -4.81
CA ILE A 39 -15.59 1.15 -5.06
C ILE A 39 -14.63 1.18 -3.87
N PRO A 40 -14.12 0.04 -3.38
CA PRO A 40 -13.20 -0.04 -2.25
C PRO A 40 -11.77 0.43 -2.58
N VAL A 41 -11.64 1.69 -3.00
CA VAL A 41 -10.36 2.34 -3.28
C VAL A 41 -9.83 2.97 -2.00
N VAL A 42 -8.56 2.70 -1.68
CA VAL A 42 -7.91 3.23 -0.49
C VAL A 42 -6.75 4.16 -0.89
N ILE A 43 -6.76 5.40 -0.39
CA ILE A 43 -5.71 6.40 -0.62
C ILE A 43 -4.87 6.57 0.64
N ALA A 44 -3.58 6.28 0.57
CA ALA A 44 -2.66 6.35 1.70
C ALA A 44 -1.38 7.08 1.31
N TYR A 45 -0.28 6.72 1.96
CA TYR A 45 1.05 7.25 1.71
C TYR A 45 1.94 6.27 0.95
N SER A 46 3.02 6.80 0.37
CA SER A 46 3.99 5.99 -0.34
C SER A 46 4.95 5.29 0.63
N ILE A 47 4.71 4.02 0.97
CA ILE A 47 5.67 3.20 1.74
C ILE A 47 7.08 3.23 1.11
N PRO A 48 7.27 2.89 -0.17
CA PRO A 48 8.60 2.96 -0.79
C PRO A 48 9.11 4.41 -0.88
N GLY A 49 8.22 5.41 -1.00
CA GLY A 49 8.57 6.82 -0.92
C GLY A 49 9.18 7.18 0.44
N ALA A 50 8.54 6.80 1.55
CA ALA A 50 9.09 7.00 2.89
C ALA A 50 10.45 6.31 3.08
N VAL A 51 10.65 5.11 2.53
CA VAL A 51 11.94 4.41 2.59
C VAL A 51 13.02 5.15 1.79
N LEU A 52 12.70 5.60 0.58
CA LEU A 52 13.59 6.44 -0.23
C LEU A 52 14.01 7.69 0.56
N LEU A 53 13.03 8.38 1.15
CA LEU A 53 13.26 9.61 1.90
C LEU A 53 14.18 9.42 3.11
N GLY A 54 14.10 8.29 3.81
CA GLY A 54 15.04 8.01 4.90
C GLY A 54 16.51 7.98 4.44
N LYS A 55 16.76 7.55 3.20
CA LYS A 55 18.12 7.49 2.63
C LYS A 55 18.62 8.83 2.12
N VAL A 56 17.73 9.67 1.58
CA VAL A 56 18.11 10.92 0.88
C VAL A 56 17.96 12.18 1.73
N LEU A 57 17.02 12.21 2.68
CA LEU A 57 16.80 13.36 3.56
C LEU A 57 18.04 13.85 4.31
N PRO A 58 19.01 13.02 4.74
CA PRO A 58 20.22 13.52 5.41
C PRO A 58 21.05 14.51 4.58
N GLN A 59 20.81 14.59 3.26
CA GLN A 59 21.57 15.42 2.32
C GLN A 59 20.84 16.72 1.94
N PHE A 60 19.63 16.93 2.44
CA PHE A 60 18.75 18.05 2.05
C PHE A 60 18.02 18.60 3.27
N THR A 61 17.59 19.86 3.19
CA THR A 61 16.67 20.41 4.19
C THR A 61 15.26 19.84 3.99
N LEU A 62 14.42 19.88 5.03
CA LEU A 62 13.01 19.50 4.91
C LEU A 62 12.28 20.38 3.88
N ASN A 63 12.62 21.66 3.81
CA ASN A 63 12.04 22.63 2.87
C ASN A 63 12.33 22.26 1.41
N GLU A 64 13.59 21.93 1.09
CA GLU A 64 13.99 21.45 -0.24
C GLU A 64 13.28 20.15 -0.60
N ALA A 65 13.17 19.23 0.35
CA ALA A 65 12.48 17.97 0.15
C ALA A 65 10.98 18.19 -0.12
N VAL A 66 10.31 19.09 0.62
CA VAL A 66 8.91 19.46 0.38
C VAL A 66 8.71 20.07 -1.00
N GLY A 67 9.59 20.97 -1.45
CA GLY A 67 9.55 21.49 -2.82
C GLY A 67 9.64 20.39 -3.87
N ALA A 68 10.53 19.41 -3.65
CA ALA A 68 10.65 18.24 -4.50
C ALA A 68 9.39 17.35 -4.49
N TYR A 69 8.71 17.16 -3.34
CA TYR A 69 7.47 16.38 -3.23
C TYR A 69 6.33 17.04 -4.01
N MET A 70 6.19 18.36 -3.88
CA MET A 70 5.13 19.13 -4.55
C MET A 70 5.30 19.08 -6.07
N LEU A 71 6.54 19.08 -6.57
CA LEU A 71 6.80 18.88 -8.00
C LEU A 71 6.40 17.49 -8.50
N VAL A 72 6.55 16.43 -7.68
CA VAL A 72 6.01 15.10 -8.02
C VAL A 72 4.48 15.15 -8.10
N GLY A 73 3.84 15.83 -7.15
CA GLY A 73 2.41 16.09 -7.16
C GLY A 73 1.96 16.79 -8.45
N LEU A 74 2.65 17.86 -8.84
CA LEU A 74 2.37 18.64 -10.03
C LEU A 74 2.55 17.82 -11.31
N ALA A 75 3.67 17.09 -11.44
CA ALA A 75 3.92 16.24 -12.60
C ALA A 75 2.87 15.12 -12.71
N THR A 76 2.50 14.49 -11.58
CA THR A 76 1.47 13.45 -11.57
C THR A 76 0.09 14.02 -11.90
N PHE A 77 -0.26 15.19 -11.33
CA PHE A 77 -1.51 15.88 -11.59
C PHE A 77 -1.66 16.21 -13.07
N THR A 78 -0.66 16.86 -13.66
CA THR A 78 -0.67 17.26 -15.08
C THR A 78 -0.80 16.05 -16.02
N LEU A 79 0.00 15.00 -15.81
CA LEU A 79 -0.09 13.77 -16.62
C LEU A 79 -1.41 13.01 -16.45
N THR A 80 -2.02 13.10 -15.27
CA THR A 80 -3.34 12.51 -15.04
C THR A 80 -4.42 13.33 -15.74
N ALA A 81 -4.35 14.66 -15.65
CA ALA A 81 -5.31 15.58 -16.25
C ALA A 81 -5.33 15.47 -17.79
N THR A 82 -4.19 15.19 -18.43
CA THR A 82 -4.12 14.92 -19.87
C THR A 82 -4.63 13.51 -20.26
N GLY A 83 -4.92 12.64 -19.30
CA GLY A 83 -5.30 11.24 -19.53
C GLY A 83 -4.13 10.33 -19.93
N ALA A 84 -2.90 10.83 -19.93
CA ALA A 84 -1.71 10.07 -20.32
C ALA A 84 -1.49 8.85 -19.40
N ILE A 85 -1.68 9.03 -18.08
CA ILE A 85 -1.53 7.92 -17.12
C ILE A 85 -2.53 6.81 -17.41
N LYS A 86 -3.82 7.14 -17.57
CA LYS A 86 -4.85 6.13 -17.88
C LYS A 86 -4.51 5.40 -19.17
N LYS A 87 -4.08 6.12 -20.21
CA LYS A 87 -3.66 5.50 -21.46
C LYS A 87 -2.55 4.48 -21.24
N VAL A 88 -1.52 4.79 -20.45
CA VAL A 88 -0.43 3.83 -20.14
C VAL A 88 -0.95 2.64 -19.35
N VAL A 89 -1.72 2.88 -18.28
CA VAL A 89 -2.22 1.81 -17.40
C VAL A 89 -3.14 0.84 -18.14
N ASP A 90 -4.00 1.34 -19.02
CA ASP A 90 -4.93 0.52 -19.82
C ASP A 90 -4.19 -0.45 -20.78
N HIS A 91 -2.93 -0.20 -21.11
CA HIS A 91 -2.13 -1.07 -21.98
C HIS A 91 -1.35 -2.14 -21.20
N ILE A 92 -1.37 -2.12 -19.87
CA ILE A 92 -0.69 -3.12 -19.05
C ILE A 92 -1.66 -4.29 -18.85
N PRO A 93 -1.29 -5.52 -19.27
CA PRO A 93 -2.13 -6.70 -19.02
C PRO A 93 -2.34 -6.96 -17.52
N VAL A 94 -3.60 -7.22 -17.13
CA VAL A 94 -3.98 -7.53 -15.74
C VAL A 94 -3.16 -8.70 -15.15
N PRO A 95 -2.90 -9.81 -15.88
CA PRO A 95 -2.07 -10.89 -15.34
C PRO A 95 -0.68 -10.44 -14.91
N ILE A 96 -0.07 -9.47 -15.62
CA ILE A 96 1.23 -8.89 -15.30
C ILE A 96 1.15 -8.02 -14.04
N MET A 97 0.09 -7.21 -13.93
CA MET A 97 -0.17 -6.44 -12.69
C MET A 97 -0.29 -7.39 -11.48
N LEU A 98 -1.02 -8.49 -11.64
CA LEU A 98 -1.23 -9.47 -10.59
C LEU A 98 0.01 -10.29 -10.26
N GLY A 99 0.87 -10.58 -11.25
CA GLY A 99 2.20 -11.16 -11.02
C GLY A 99 3.06 -10.26 -10.13
N MET A 100 3.11 -8.96 -10.44
CA MET A 100 3.76 -7.96 -9.58
C MET A 100 3.13 -7.92 -8.18
N VAL A 101 1.79 -7.88 -8.06
CA VAL A 101 1.09 -7.88 -6.75
C VAL A 101 1.48 -9.12 -5.95
N GLY A 102 1.40 -10.31 -6.56
CA GLY A 102 1.76 -11.57 -5.91
C GLY A 102 3.20 -11.57 -5.40
N GLY A 103 4.14 -11.04 -6.19
CA GLY A 103 5.54 -10.96 -5.79
C GLY A 103 5.79 -9.96 -4.66
N VAL A 104 5.19 -8.77 -4.72
CA VAL A 104 5.29 -7.78 -3.63
C VAL A 104 4.71 -8.32 -2.33
N LEU A 105 3.54 -8.92 -2.41
CA LEU A 105 2.83 -9.38 -1.23
C LEU A 105 3.48 -10.63 -0.62
N LEU A 106 4.20 -11.46 -1.40
CA LEU A 106 4.74 -12.76 -0.94
C LEU A 106 5.50 -12.66 0.39
N SER A 107 6.21 -11.56 0.60
CA SER A 107 6.93 -11.25 1.83
C SER A 107 6.04 -11.33 3.09
N PHE A 108 4.77 -10.92 3.03
CA PHE A 108 3.83 -11.02 4.15
C PHE A 108 3.51 -12.48 4.49
N GLY A 109 3.27 -13.32 3.48
CA GLY A 109 2.99 -14.75 3.66
C GLY A 109 4.18 -15.49 4.23
N VAL A 110 5.37 -15.27 3.66
CA VAL A 110 6.63 -15.86 4.16
C VAL A 110 6.91 -15.43 5.59
N SER A 111 6.73 -14.15 5.92
CA SER A 111 6.98 -13.62 7.27
C SER A 111 6.03 -14.22 8.30
N MET A 112 4.75 -14.35 7.96
CA MET A 112 3.73 -14.96 8.81
C MET A 112 4.08 -16.42 9.16
N PHE A 113 4.36 -17.26 8.16
CA PHE A 113 4.72 -18.66 8.41
C PHE A 113 6.09 -18.79 9.08
N SER A 114 7.05 -17.93 8.75
CA SER A 114 8.36 -17.92 9.41
C SER A 114 8.24 -17.59 10.90
N ALA A 115 7.41 -16.61 11.27
CA ALA A 115 7.11 -16.29 12.66
C ALA A 115 6.42 -17.47 13.36
N ALA A 116 5.42 -18.08 12.71
CA ALA A 116 4.74 -19.27 13.22
C ALA A 116 5.68 -20.46 13.48
N ILE A 117 6.64 -20.72 12.59
CA ILE A 117 7.62 -21.79 12.76
C ILE A 117 8.62 -21.46 13.87
N LYS A 118 9.07 -20.21 13.98
CA LYS A 118 10.03 -19.78 15.02
C LYS A 118 9.43 -19.75 16.42
N THR A 119 8.15 -19.39 16.55
CA THR A 119 7.46 -19.35 17.85
C THR A 119 6.06 -19.98 17.73
N PRO A 120 5.99 -21.33 17.62
CA PRO A 120 4.73 -22.03 17.37
C PRO A 120 3.70 -21.86 18.49
N SER A 121 4.17 -21.72 19.74
CA SER A 121 3.33 -21.56 20.93
C SER A 121 2.40 -20.34 20.88
N ILE A 122 2.75 -19.31 20.09
CA ILE A 122 1.95 -18.09 19.95
C ILE A 122 1.43 -18.00 18.52
N TYR A 123 2.35 -17.85 17.57
CA TYR A 123 2.00 -17.54 16.19
C TYR A 123 1.49 -18.77 15.44
N GLY A 124 1.95 -19.98 15.80
CA GLY A 124 1.36 -21.22 15.31
C GLY A 124 -0.09 -21.38 15.78
N VAL A 125 -0.37 -21.09 17.05
CA VAL A 125 -1.75 -21.09 17.58
C VAL A 125 -2.63 -20.07 16.87
N MET A 126 -2.12 -18.85 16.60
CA MET A 126 -2.86 -17.85 15.81
C MET A 126 -3.27 -18.39 14.42
N LEU A 127 -2.38 -19.09 13.72
CA LEU A 127 -2.69 -19.69 12.42
C LEU A 127 -3.74 -20.80 12.54
N VAL A 128 -3.59 -21.70 13.53
CA VAL A 128 -4.56 -22.77 13.78
C VAL A 128 -5.95 -22.19 14.05
N VAL A 129 -6.03 -21.19 14.94
CA VAL A 129 -7.28 -20.49 15.26
C VAL A 129 -7.90 -19.85 14.02
N PHE A 130 -7.09 -19.19 13.20
CA PHE A 130 -7.53 -18.58 11.95
C PHE A 130 -8.16 -19.62 10.99
N PHE A 131 -7.45 -20.72 10.70
CA PHE A 131 -7.92 -21.75 9.77
C PHE A 131 -9.12 -22.54 10.28
N ILE A 132 -9.14 -22.86 11.58
CA ILE A 132 -10.30 -23.51 12.22
C ILE A 132 -11.51 -22.60 12.06
N THR A 133 -11.38 -21.30 12.36
CA THR A 133 -12.48 -20.35 12.23
C THR A 133 -12.99 -20.27 10.78
N MET A 134 -12.09 -20.22 9.79
CA MET A 134 -12.44 -20.21 8.36
C MET A 134 -13.31 -21.42 7.95
N THR A 135 -13.15 -22.56 8.60
CA THR A 135 -13.96 -23.76 8.33
C THR A 135 -15.43 -23.53 8.70
N PHE A 136 -15.70 -22.70 9.71
CA PHE A 136 -17.05 -22.32 10.14
C PHE A 136 -17.57 -21.12 9.35
N ARG A 137 -17.93 -21.33 8.09
CA ARG A 137 -18.34 -20.27 7.14
C ARG A 137 -19.40 -19.29 7.70
N ARG A 138 -20.45 -19.79 8.34
CA ARG A 138 -21.52 -18.95 8.93
C ARG A 138 -21.02 -18.04 10.07
N PHE A 139 -20.01 -18.50 10.82
CA PHE A 139 -19.41 -17.72 11.90
C PHE A 139 -18.39 -16.72 11.37
N SER A 140 -17.55 -17.16 10.43
CA SER A 140 -16.59 -16.31 9.71
C SER A 140 -17.24 -15.13 8.96
N GLN A 141 -18.50 -15.29 8.54
CA GLN A 141 -19.29 -14.21 7.95
C GLN A 141 -19.65 -13.10 8.94
N LYS A 142 -19.73 -13.39 10.24
CA LYS A 142 -20.08 -12.42 11.29
C LYS A 142 -18.86 -11.85 11.98
N ILE A 143 -17.86 -12.69 12.23
CA ILE A 143 -16.62 -12.31 12.90
C ILE A 143 -15.45 -12.71 12.01
N PRO A 144 -14.68 -11.73 11.48
CA PRO A 144 -13.52 -12.02 10.66
C PRO A 144 -12.53 -12.95 11.38
N PRO A 145 -12.07 -14.05 10.76
CA PRO A 145 -11.11 -14.99 11.37
C PRO A 145 -9.84 -14.33 11.91
N ILE A 146 -9.37 -13.28 11.24
CA ILE A 146 -8.22 -12.50 11.68
C ILE A 146 -8.44 -11.82 13.05
N MET A 147 -9.65 -11.37 13.36
CA MET A 147 -9.94 -10.76 14.66
C MET A 147 -9.83 -11.79 15.79
N ILE A 148 -10.29 -13.02 15.55
CA ILE A 148 -10.22 -14.10 16.55
C ILE A 148 -8.76 -14.54 16.73
N ALA A 149 -8.00 -14.66 15.65
CA ALA A 149 -6.56 -14.93 15.72
C ALA A 149 -5.79 -13.82 16.45
N MET A 150 -6.15 -12.55 16.21
CA MET A 150 -5.57 -11.40 16.92
C MET A 150 -5.83 -11.46 18.43
N ILE A 151 -7.07 -11.77 18.84
CA ILE A 151 -7.43 -11.91 20.26
C ILE A 151 -6.64 -13.07 20.90
N ALA A 152 -6.58 -14.22 20.25
CA ALA A 152 -5.82 -15.37 20.73
C ALA A 152 -4.33 -15.02 20.90
N GLY A 153 -3.72 -14.37 19.91
CA GLY A 153 -2.33 -13.94 19.98
C GLY A 153 -2.08 -12.89 21.06
N ALA A 154 -3.00 -11.93 21.26
CA ALA A 154 -2.88 -10.93 22.33
C ALA A 154 -2.95 -11.56 23.73
N ILE A 155 -3.84 -12.53 23.94
CA ILE A 155 -3.92 -13.31 25.19
C ILE A 155 -2.60 -14.05 25.43
N LEU A 156 -2.09 -14.75 24.42
CA LEU A 156 -0.85 -15.51 24.53
C LEU A 156 0.37 -14.62 24.77
N LEU A 157 0.51 -13.51 24.03
CA LEU A 157 1.58 -12.54 24.27
C LEU A 157 1.56 -12.01 25.71
N THR A 158 0.37 -11.74 26.24
CA THR A 158 0.19 -11.28 27.62
C THR A 158 0.56 -12.38 28.61
N SER A 159 0.11 -13.62 28.41
CA SER A 159 0.44 -14.75 29.30
C SER A 159 1.93 -15.09 29.30
N PHE A 160 2.63 -14.88 28.19
CA PHE A 160 4.08 -15.05 28.08
C PHE A 160 4.88 -13.81 28.52
N GLY A 161 4.24 -12.73 28.97
CA GLY A 161 4.92 -11.50 29.41
C GLY A 161 5.67 -10.75 28.29
N LEU A 162 5.26 -10.95 27.03
CA LEU A 162 5.91 -10.36 25.86
C LEU A 162 5.33 -8.99 25.48
N VAL A 163 4.28 -8.54 26.16
CA VAL A 163 3.72 -7.20 26.01
C VAL A 163 4.55 -6.21 26.82
N LYS A 164 5.15 -5.23 26.15
CA LYS A 164 5.95 -4.18 26.79
C LYS A 164 5.05 -3.03 27.21
N PRO A 165 5.01 -2.64 28.49
CA PRO A 165 4.28 -1.44 28.89
C PRO A 165 4.94 -0.21 28.27
N VAL A 166 4.14 0.62 27.60
CA VAL A 166 4.57 1.92 27.06
C VAL A 166 3.65 3.00 27.62
N SER A 167 4.22 4.12 28.07
CA SER A 167 3.45 5.26 28.55
C SER A 167 2.71 5.91 27.38
N LEU A 168 1.40 5.70 27.31
CA LEU A 168 0.55 6.32 26.29
C LEU A 168 0.23 7.76 26.69
N ASN A 169 1.01 8.70 26.18
CA ASN A 169 0.72 10.12 26.32
C ASN A 169 -0.23 10.56 25.21
N LEU A 170 -1.52 10.73 25.55
CA LEU A 170 -2.51 11.33 24.67
C LEU A 170 -2.10 12.78 24.38
N GLN A 171 -1.53 13.00 23.21
CA GLN A 171 -1.22 14.33 22.69
C GLN A 171 -1.77 14.41 21.28
N LEU A 172 -2.64 15.40 21.05
CA LEU A 172 -3.12 15.70 19.72
C LEU A 172 -1.94 16.12 18.85
N ALA A 173 -1.79 15.45 17.71
CA ALA A 173 -0.76 15.81 16.74
C ALA A 173 -1.05 17.22 16.19
N LYS A 174 -0.05 18.09 16.24
CA LYS A 174 -0.12 19.45 15.70
C LYS A 174 0.64 19.52 14.38
N PRO A 175 0.03 20.03 13.30
CA PRO A 175 0.76 20.24 12.05
C PRO A 175 1.84 21.31 12.24
N VAL A 176 3.01 21.06 11.67
CA VAL A 176 4.12 22.00 11.55
C VAL A 176 4.18 22.40 10.08
N PHE A 177 3.86 23.67 9.82
CA PHE A 177 3.87 24.16 8.45
C PHE A 177 5.30 24.29 7.92
N VAL A 178 5.51 23.84 6.69
CA VAL A 178 6.79 23.89 5.98
C VAL A 178 6.61 24.70 4.70
N ILE A 179 7.46 25.70 4.53
CA ILE A 179 7.52 26.49 3.29
C ILE A 179 8.41 25.74 2.29
N PRO A 180 7.93 25.39 1.09
CA PRO A 180 8.74 24.69 0.10
C PRO A 180 9.92 25.56 -0.36
N ASP A 181 11.07 24.92 -0.55
CA ASP A 181 12.21 25.50 -1.25
C ASP A 181 12.52 24.70 -2.52
N ILE A 182 12.86 25.38 -3.61
CA ILE A 182 13.07 24.75 -4.91
C ILE A 182 14.56 24.59 -5.17
N SER A 183 15.04 23.36 -5.05
CA SER A 183 16.44 23.00 -5.25
C SER A 183 16.56 22.02 -6.41
N LEU A 184 17.32 22.37 -7.45
CA LEU A 184 17.54 21.48 -8.60
C LEU A 184 18.15 20.14 -8.16
N LYS A 185 19.07 20.18 -7.18
CA LYS A 185 19.68 18.98 -6.62
C LYS A 185 18.63 18.10 -5.93
N ALA A 186 17.72 18.69 -5.16
CA ALA A 186 16.63 17.97 -4.52
C ALA A 186 15.66 17.38 -5.57
N ILE A 187 15.34 18.12 -6.63
CA ILE A 187 14.47 17.62 -7.72
C ILE A 187 15.06 16.36 -8.36
N LEU A 188 16.34 16.40 -8.73
CA LEU A 188 16.98 15.27 -9.41
C LEU A 188 17.11 14.04 -8.50
N ASN A 189 17.40 14.23 -7.21
CA ASN A 189 17.66 13.12 -6.28
C ASN A 189 16.41 12.62 -5.55
N ILE A 190 15.37 13.44 -5.44
CA ILE A 190 14.13 13.12 -4.73
C ILE A 190 12.97 12.99 -5.72
N SER A 191 12.65 14.04 -6.49
CA SER A 191 11.45 14.04 -7.33
C SER A 191 11.48 12.96 -8.40
N VAL A 192 12.60 12.77 -9.10
CA VAL A 192 12.71 11.77 -10.18
C VAL A 192 12.42 10.35 -9.69
N PRO A 193 13.15 9.78 -8.70
CA PRO A 193 12.85 8.44 -8.21
C PRO A 193 11.46 8.36 -7.56
N LEU A 194 11.06 9.37 -6.78
CA LEU A 194 9.76 9.39 -6.12
C LEU A 194 8.59 9.42 -7.10
N PHE A 195 8.72 10.11 -8.23
CA PHE A 195 7.73 10.15 -9.30
C PHE A 195 7.44 8.77 -9.87
N PHE A 196 8.47 7.98 -10.19
CA PHE A 196 8.29 6.61 -10.67
C PHE A 196 7.69 5.69 -9.60
N LEU A 197 8.07 5.88 -8.33
CA LEU A 197 7.47 5.14 -7.22
C LEU A 197 5.98 5.48 -7.03
N VAL A 198 5.60 6.75 -7.18
CA VAL A 198 4.21 7.21 -7.10
C VAL A 198 3.40 6.65 -8.26
N ILE A 199 3.87 6.78 -9.50
CA ILE A 199 3.08 6.34 -10.65
C ILE A 199 3.01 4.82 -10.74
N GLY A 200 4.13 4.11 -10.65
CA GLY A 200 4.19 2.74 -11.14
C GLY A 200 4.02 1.63 -10.10
N VAL A 201 4.15 1.91 -8.80
CA VAL A 201 4.17 0.83 -7.80
C VAL A 201 2.77 0.59 -7.22
N GLN A 202 2.31 1.45 -6.33
CA GLN A 202 1.12 1.13 -5.53
C GLN A 202 -0.19 1.41 -6.28
N ASN A 203 -0.22 2.44 -7.13
CA ASN A 203 -1.40 2.73 -7.94
C ASN A 203 -1.70 1.59 -8.94
N ILE A 204 -0.68 1.05 -9.62
CA ILE A 204 -0.86 -0.09 -10.53
C ILE A 204 -1.29 -1.35 -9.77
N GLN A 205 -0.72 -1.61 -8.58
CA GLN A 205 -1.18 -2.71 -7.72
C GLN A 205 -2.67 -2.58 -7.40
N ALA A 206 -3.10 -1.39 -6.96
CA ALA A 206 -4.50 -1.13 -6.62
C ALA A 206 -5.43 -1.32 -7.83
N VAL A 207 -5.02 -0.89 -9.02
CA VAL A 207 -5.78 -1.12 -10.26
C VAL A 207 -5.90 -2.61 -10.54
N GLY A 208 -4.78 -3.35 -10.49
CA GLY A 208 -4.76 -4.79 -10.77
C GLY A 208 -5.69 -5.59 -9.85
N VAL A 209 -5.63 -5.36 -8.54
CA VAL A 209 -6.48 -6.09 -7.57
C VAL A 209 -7.96 -5.73 -7.70
N LEU A 210 -8.28 -4.46 -7.98
CA LEU A 210 -9.67 -4.07 -8.25
C LEU A 210 -10.22 -4.73 -9.52
N MET A 211 -9.41 -4.80 -10.59
CA MET A 211 -9.80 -5.49 -11.82
C MET A 211 -9.95 -6.99 -11.63
N ALA A 212 -9.08 -7.62 -10.83
CA ALA A 212 -9.19 -9.04 -10.48
C ALA A 212 -10.48 -9.37 -9.72
N GLU A 213 -10.89 -8.48 -8.81
CA GLU A 213 -12.18 -8.57 -8.12
C GLU A 213 -13.36 -8.11 -8.99
N GLY A 214 -13.12 -7.71 -10.25
CA GLY A 214 -14.11 -7.36 -11.26
C GLY A 214 -14.74 -5.97 -11.07
N TYR A 215 -14.06 -5.04 -10.41
CA TYR A 215 -14.44 -3.63 -10.41
C TYR A 215 -13.93 -2.94 -11.68
N LYS A 216 -14.52 -1.78 -12.00
CA LYS A 216 -14.01 -0.86 -13.03
C LYS A 216 -13.30 0.31 -12.34
N PRO A 217 -11.96 0.28 -12.18
CA PRO A 217 -11.26 1.27 -11.38
C PRO A 217 -11.34 2.66 -12.04
N PRO A 218 -11.63 3.73 -11.28
CA PRO A 218 -11.59 5.09 -11.81
C PRO A 218 -10.13 5.57 -11.88
N ILE A 219 -9.37 5.04 -12.86
CA ILE A 219 -7.91 5.22 -12.93
C ILE A 219 -7.51 6.70 -12.81
N ASN A 220 -8.13 7.61 -13.56
CA ASN A 220 -7.81 9.04 -13.45
C ASN A 220 -7.98 9.56 -12.01
N ALA A 221 -9.04 9.19 -11.30
CA ALA A 221 -9.26 9.65 -9.93
C ALA A 221 -8.26 9.05 -8.93
N MET A 222 -7.86 7.79 -9.14
CA MET A 222 -6.86 7.08 -8.33
C MET A 222 -5.47 7.74 -8.40
N TYR A 223 -5.17 8.51 -9.44
CA TYR A 223 -3.91 9.27 -9.54
C TYR A 223 -4.11 10.76 -9.22
N LEU A 224 -5.25 11.34 -9.61
CA LEU A 224 -5.54 12.75 -9.41
C LEU A 224 -5.71 13.09 -7.93
N VAL A 225 -6.52 12.33 -7.18
CA VAL A 225 -6.78 12.62 -5.76
C VAL A 225 -5.49 12.56 -4.94
N PRO A 226 -4.65 11.51 -5.02
CA PRO A 226 -3.38 11.49 -4.30
C PRO A 226 -2.39 12.58 -4.76
N SER A 227 -2.44 13.01 -6.03
CA SER A 227 -1.59 14.10 -6.51
C SER A 227 -1.92 15.44 -5.86
N ILE A 228 -3.21 15.71 -5.60
CA ILE A 228 -3.65 16.86 -4.78
C ILE A 228 -3.12 16.70 -3.34
N GLY A 229 -3.16 15.47 -2.83
CA GLY A 229 -2.58 15.09 -1.56
C GLY A 229 -1.12 15.39 -1.39
N ALA A 230 -0.32 15.26 -2.45
CA ALA A 230 1.11 15.57 -2.40
C ALA A 230 1.35 17.05 -2.05
N PHE A 231 0.50 17.96 -2.51
CA PHE A 231 0.57 19.37 -2.14
C PHE A 231 0.14 19.60 -0.69
N ILE A 232 -1.00 19.04 -0.29
CA ILE A 232 -1.53 19.19 1.08
C ILE A 232 -0.58 18.58 2.11
N ASN A 233 -0.07 17.38 1.84
CA ASN A 233 0.93 16.71 2.67
C ASN A 233 2.22 17.54 2.73
N GLY A 234 2.67 18.08 1.59
CA GLY A 234 3.87 18.91 1.52
C GLY A 234 3.84 20.09 2.50
N LEU A 235 2.69 20.76 2.63
CA LEU A 235 2.51 21.90 3.55
C LEU A 235 2.80 21.56 5.01
N VAL A 236 2.71 20.28 5.40
CA VAL A 236 2.98 19.80 6.77
C VAL A 236 4.22 18.91 6.86
N GLY A 237 5.11 18.98 5.86
CA GLY A 237 6.35 18.21 5.80
C GLY A 237 6.18 16.74 5.39
N ALA A 238 4.98 16.35 4.94
CA ALA A 238 4.65 14.98 4.59
C ALA A 238 4.89 14.68 3.11
N HIS A 239 5.32 13.43 2.84
CA HIS A 239 5.56 12.95 1.49
C HIS A 239 4.26 12.62 0.72
N PRO A 240 4.34 12.43 -0.62
CA PRO A 240 3.18 12.22 -1.48
C PRO A 240 2.30 11.03 -1.08
N ALA A 241 0.99 11.23 -1.28
CA ALA A 241 -0.01 10.18 -1.20
C ALA A 241 -0.02 9.30 -2.45
N VAL A 242 -0.57 8.09 -2.33
CA VAL A 242 -0.82 7.15 -3.44
C VAL A 242 -2.12 6.39 -3.19
N THR A 243 -2.67 5.74 -4.21
CA THR A 243 -3.63 4.65 -3.98
C THR A 243 -2.87 3.45 -3.43
N ALA A 244 -3.25 2.98 -2.24
CA ALA A 244 -2.59 1.91 -1.52
C ALA A 244 -2.98 0.54 -2.08
N GLY A 245 -2.03 -0.14 -2.71
CA GLY A 245 -2.22 -1.49 -3.25
C GLY A 245 -2.71 -2.51 -2.21
N PRO A 246 -1.96 -2.75 -1.12
CA PRO A 246 -2.32 -3.78 -0.13
C PRO A 246 -3.67 -3.53 0.56
N SER A 247 -3.93 -2.30 1.02
CA SER A 247 -5.21 -1.95 1.64
C SER A 247 -6.38 -2.07 0.67
N THR A 248 -6.21 -1.58 -0.56
CA THR A 248 -7.23 -1.75 -1.62
C THR A 248 -7.48 -3.24 -1.89
N ALA A 249 -6.44 -4.09 -1.86
CA ALA A 249 -6.58 -5.52 -2.07
C ALA A 249 -7.42 -6.18 -0.96
N ILE A 250 -7.15 -5.87 0.32
CA ILE A 250 -7.98 -6.36 1.44
C ILE A 250 -9.41 -5.88 1.28
N CYS A 251 -9.61 -4.56 1.15
CA CYS A 251 -10.92 -3.93 1.12
C CYS A 251 -11.75 -4.31 -0.12
N SER A 252 -11.11 -4.76 -1.21
CA SER A 252 -11.80 -5.23 -2.41
C SER A 252 -12.09 -6.73 -2.41
N SER A 253 -11.38 -7.53 -1.62
CA SER A 253 -11.52 -8.99 -1.55
C SER A 253 -12.79 -9.45 -0.82
N SER A 254 -13.06 -10.76 -0.88
CA SER A 254 -14.13 -11.42 -0.10
C SER A 254 -14.00 -11.24 1.41
N ALA A 255 -12.80 -10.97 1.93
CA ALA A 255 -12.59 -10.72 3.35
C ALA A 255 -13.33 -9.46 3.85
N ALA A 256 -13.64 -8.51 2.95
CA ALA A 256 -14.40 -7.30 3.26
C ALA A 256 -15.94 -7.51 3.21
N GLY A 257 -16.41 -8.72 2.91
CA GLY A 257 -17.82 -9.11 2.90
C GLY A 257 -18.27 -9.77 1.58
N GLU A 258 -19.34 -10.57 1.65
CA GLU A 258 -19.89 -11.28 0.47
C GLU A 258 -20.51 -10.32 -0.55
N ARG A 259 -21.13 -9.24 -0.08
CA ARG A 259 -21.76 -8.20 -0.91
C ARG A 259 -20.73 -7.29 -1.55
N LYS A 260 -20.29 -7.63 -2.76
CA LYS A 260 -19.33 -6.86 -3.56
C LYS A 260 -19.70 -5.38 -3.70
N ASP A 261 -20.97 -5.07 -3.91
CA ASP A 261 -21.52 -3.71 -4.01
C ASP A 261 -21.37 -2.88 -2.72
N MET A 262 -21.11 -3.52 -1.58
CA MET A 262 -21.01 -2.89 -0.26
C MET A 262 -19.58 -2.85 0.29
N ARG A 263 -18.61 -3.49 -0.37
CA ARG A 263 -17.21 -3.56 0.12
C ARG A 263 -16.54 -2.20 0.23
N PHE A 264 -17.02 -1.17 -0.48
CA PHE A 264 -16.55 0.22 -0.32
C PHE A 264 -16.70 0.74 1.13
N ILE A 265 -17.60 0.15 1.93
CA ILE A 265 -17.77 0.47 3.35
C ILE A 265 -16.52 0.12 4.16
N ALA A 266 -15.84 -0.99 3.82
CA ALA A 266 -14.59 -1.36 4.47
C ALA A 266 -13.52 -0.27 4.26
N ALA A 267 -13.36 0.19 3.00
CA ALA A 267 -12.47 1.30 2.68
C ALA A 267 -12.89 2.60 3.39
N PHE A 268 -14.19 2.93 3.42
CA PHE A 268 -14.69 4.09 4.15
C PHE A 268 -14.28 4.08 5.63
N PHE A 269 -14.51 2.97 6.34
CA PHE A 269 -14.13 2.85 7.75
C PHE A 269 -12.61 2.80 7.95
N GLU A 270 -11.84 2.20 7.03
CA GLU A 270 -10.38 2.33 7.04
C GLU A 270 -9.95 3.81 7.00
N GLY A 271 -10.60 4.61 6.14
CA GLY A 271 -10.39 6.05 6.09
C GLY A 271 -10.74 6.77 7.39
N VAL A 272 -11.86 6.39 8.04
CA VAL A 272 -12.23 6.89 9.37
C VAL A 272 -11.16 6.54 10.41
N PHE A 273 -10.69 5.30 10.45
CA PHE A 273 -9.67 4.87 11.41
C PHE A 273 -8.33 5.57 11.18
N TRP A 274 -7.92 5.79 9.92
CA TRP A 274 -6.75 6.61 9.63
C TRP A 274 -6.89 8.03 10.11
N PHE A 275 -8.04 8.67 9.87
CA PHE A 275 -8.28 10.03 10.37
C PHE A 275 -8.19 10.09 11.91
N LEU A 276 -8.81 9.13 12.62
CA LEU A 276 -8.75 9.04 14.08
C LEU A 276 -7.32 8.76 14.59
N PHE A 277 -6.57 7.90 13.91
CA PHE A 277 -5.16 7.64 14.21
C PHE A 277 -4.29 8.86 13.95
N ALA A 278 -4.61 9.70 12.98
CA ALA A 278 -3.89 10.94 12.72
C ALA A 278 -3.96 11.89 13.91
N LEU A 279 -5.15 12.02 14.52
CA LEU A 279 -5.36 12.84 15.72
C LEU A 279 -4.53 12.32 16.91
N SER A 280 -4.30 11.01 16.95
CA SER A 280 -3.59 10.30 18.03
C SER A 280 -2.25 9.73 17.57
N ALA A 281 -1.56 10.36 16.61
CA ALA A 281 -0.44 9.75 15.88
C ALA A 281 0.67 9.22 16.81
N LYS A 282 0.97 9.94 17.90
CA LYS A 282 1.95 9.51 18.91
C LYS A 282 1.55 8.20 19.60
N VAL A 283 0.28 8.10 20.00
CA VAL A 283 -0.30 6.91 20.63
C VAL A 283 -0.28 5.72 19.68
N ALA A 284 -0.60 5.95 18.39
CA ALA A 284 -0.57 4.90 17.37
C ALA A 284 0.85 4.32 17.17
N ILE A 285 1.89 5.16 17.18
CA ILE A 285 3.29 4.71 17.08
C ILE A 285 3.70 3.90 18.31
N ASP A 286 3.36 4.39 19.49
CA ASP A 286 3.73 3.77 20.76
C ASP A 286 2.99 2.45 20.99
N ALA A 287 1.75 2.35 20.51
CA ALA A 287 0.96 1.11 20.54
C ALA A 287 1.65 -0.03 19.77
N VAL A 288 2.28 0.24 18.63
CA VAL A 288 3.00 -0.80 17.86
C VAL A 288 4.23 -1.31 18.61
N LYS A 289 4.82 -0.51 19.52
CA LYS A 289 5.96 -0.94 20.35
C LYS A 289 5.55 -1.84 21.53
N LEU A 290 4.25 -1.95 21.82
CA LEU A 290 3.72 -2.81 22.88
C LEU A 290 3.94 -4.29 22.58
N VAL A 291 3.93 -4.66 21.30
CA VAL A 291 3.93 -6.05 20.84
C VAL A 291 5.19 -6.37 20.03
N PRO A 292 5.63 -7.64 19.99
CA PRO A 292 6.71 -8.06 19.10
C PRO A 292 6.36 -7.80 17.63
N SER A 293 7.36 -7.48 16.81
CA SER A 293 7.18 -7.25 15.37
C SER A 293 6.54 -8.43 14.64
N GLU A 294 6.85 -9.64 15.08
CA GLU A 294 6.35 -10.90 14.57
C GLU A 294 4.82 -11.00 14.68
N PHE A 295 4.23 -10.45 15.75
CA PHE A 295 2.77 -10.39 15.90
C PHE A 295 2.13 -9.58 14.78
N THR A 296 2.67 -8.39 14.49
CA THR A 296 2.16 -7.55 13.39
C THR A 296 2.40 -8.18 12.01
N ALA A 297 3.50 -8.89 11.83
CA ALA A 297 3.81 -9.61 10.59
C ALA A 297 2.83 -10.77 10.35
N VAL A 298 2.47 -11.53 11.40
CA VAL A 298 1.47 -12.60 11.32
C VAL A 298 0.11 -12.03 10.97
N LEU A 299 -0.33 -10.95 11.62
CA LEU A 299 -1.60 -10.30 11.29
C LEU A 299 -1.62 -9.79 9.84
N ALA A 300 -0.53 -9.18 9.37
CA ALA A 300 -0.43 -8.71 7.99
C ALA A 300 -0.51 -9.87 6.99
N GLY A 301 0.16 -10.99 7.24
CA GLY A 301 0.05 -12.19 6.39
C GLY A 301 -1.35 -12.80 6.39
N LEU A 302 -1.99 -12.89 7.56
CA LEU A 302 -3.36 -13.39 7.70
C LEU A 302 -4.36 -12.51 6.93
N ALA A 303 -4.18 -11.19 6.97
CA ALA A 303 -5.02 -10.24 6.24
C ALA A 303 -4.88 -10.39 4.72
N MET A 304 -3.70 -10.78 4.23
CA MET A 304 -3.40 -10.97 2.81
C MET A 304 -3.78 -12.36 2.29
N PHE A 305 -4.24 -13.28 3.13
CA PHE A 305 -4.41 -14.69 2.75
C PHE A 305 -5.30 -14.88 1.51
N ASP A 306 -6.51 -14.30 1.51
CA ASP A 306 -7.43 -14.38 0.37
C ASP A 306 -6.89 -13.62 -0.87
N VAL A 307 -6.21 -12.49 -0.63
CA VAL A 307 -5.60 -11.66 -1.68
C VAL A 307 -4.55 -12.45 -2.45
N PHE A 308 -3.75 -13.27 -1.78
CA PHE A 308 -2.80 -14.15 -2.44
C PHE A 308 -3.51 -15.09 -3.42
N GLY A 309 -4.52 -15.82 -2.95
CA GLY A 309 -5.25 -16.77 -3.79
C GLY A 309 -5.79 -16.11 -5.06
N SER A 310 -6.41 -14.94 -4.93
CA SER A 310 -6.93 -14.14 -6.05
C SER A 310 -5.84 -13.69 -7.01
N ALA A 311 -4.74 -13.12 -6.49
CA ALA A 311 -3.63 -12.62 -7.30
C ALA A 311 -2.89 -13.75 -8.06
N PHE A 312 -2.56 -14.85 -7.39
CA PHE A 312 -1.90 -16.01 -8.01
C PHE A 312 -2.78 -16.64 -9.09
N LYS A 313 -4.09 -16.78 -8.81
CA LYS A 313 -5.04 -17.29 -9.81
C LYS A 313 -5.06 -16.38 -11.04
N GLY A 314 -5.29 -15.08 -10.86
CA GLY A 314 -5.39 -14.15 -11.99
C GLY A 314 -4.08 -13.91 -12.74
N ALA A 315 -2.93 -14.08 -12.09
CA ALA A 315 -1.62 -13.94 -12.72
C ALA A 315 -1.27 -15.14 -13.63
N PHE A 316 -1.62 -16.36 -13.23
CA PHE A 316 -1.05 -17.58 -13.84
C PHE A 316 -2.04 -18.46 -14.60
N SER A 317 -3.34 -18.16 -14.59
CA SER A 317 -4.36 -19.04 -15.17
C SER A 317 -4.74 -18.73 -16.63
N GLY A 318 -4.08 -17.79 -17.31
CA GLY A 318 -4.55 -17.30 -18.62
C GLY A 318 -3.45 -16.77 -19.53
N GLN A 319 -3.82 -15.77 -20.34
CA GLN A 319 -2.92 -15.06 -21.26
C GLN A 319 -1.85 -14.26 -20.50
N PHE A 320 -0.78 -13.88 -21.21
CA PHE A 320 0.33 -13.11 -20.64
C PHE A 320 1.06 -13.81 -19.48
N ARG A 321 1.00 -15.15 -19.42
CA ARG A 321 1.52 -15.97 -18.31
C ARG A 321 3.02 -15.79 -18.12
N SER A 322 3.79 -15.75 -19.19
CA SER A 322 5.24 -15.59 -19.17
C SER A 322 5.62 -14.21 -18.63
N GLY A 323 4.92 -13.17 -19.09
CA GLY A 323 5.07 -11.82 -18.54
C GLY A 323 4.71 -11.74 -17.05
N ALA A 324 3.64 -12.42 -16.63
CA ALA A 324 3.23 -12.47 -15.23
C ALA A 324 4.25 -13.19 -14.34
N VAL A 325 4.86 -14.28 -14.81
CA VAL A 325 5.94 -15.00 -14.11
C VAL A 325 7.18 -14.12 -13.96
N VAL A 326 7.58 -13.41 -15.01
CA VAL A 326 8.71 -12.48 -14.93
C VAL A 326 8.40 -11.33 -13.97
N ALA A 327 7.21 -10.74 -14.03
CA ALA A 327 6.79 -9.70 -13.10
C ALA A 327 6.83 -10.20 -11.64
N PHE A 328 6.36 -11.42 -11.40
CA PHE A 328 6.44 -12.05 -10.08
C PHE A 328 7.88 -12.19 -9.60
N PHE A 329 8.77 -12.79 -10.40
CA PHE A 329 10.17 -12.99 -10.02
C PHE A 329 10.92 -11.68 -9.79
N VAL A 330 10.70 -10.67 -10.63
CA VAL A 330 11.32 -9.37 -10.45
C VAL A 330 10.82 -8.72 -9.15
N ALA A 331 9.51 -8.74 -8.90
CA ALA A 331 8.92 -8.12 -7.72
C ALA A 331 9.42 -8.74 -6.39
N ILE A 332 9.65 -10.06 -6.33
CA ILE A 332 10.16 -10.70 -5.11
C ILE A 332 11.62 -10.37 -4.79
N THR A 333 12.41 -9.93 -5.77
CA THR A 333 13.85 -9.65 -5.56
C THR A 333 14.08 -8.57 -4.49
N ASN A 334 13.09 -7.68 -4.29
CA ASN A 334 13.19 -6.50 -3.45
C ASN A 334 14.40 -5.60 -3.78
N LEU A 335 14.95 -5.74 -4.99
CA LEU A 335 16.06 -4.95 -5.49
C LEU A 335 15.57 -3.57 -5.92
N SER A 336 16.51 -2.63 -6.01
CA SER A 336 16.27 -1.32 -6.60
C SER A 336 17.25 -1.08 -7.73
N ILE A 337 16.72 -0.61 -8.86
CA ILE A 337 17.51 -0.18 -10.02
C ILE A 337 17.22 1.32 -10.19
N LEU A 338 18.26 2.15 -10.24
CA LEU A 338 18.16 3.61 -10.32
C LEU A 338 17.31 4.25 -9.21
N ASN A 339 17.39 3.73 -7.97
CA ASN A 339 16.55 4.16 -6.83
C ASN A 339 15.03 3.94 -7.00
N ILE A 340 14.63 3.18 -8.02
CA ILE A 340 13.24 2.75 -8.23
C ILE A 340 13.11 1.29 -7.78
N GLY A 341 12.07 0.98 -7.01
CA GLY A 341 11.87 -0.36 -6.45
C GLY A 341 11.49 -1.39 -7.51
N ALA A 342 11.82 -2.65 -7.23
CA ALA A 342 11.49 -3.82 -8.05
C ALA A 342 10.07 -3.86 -8.65
N PRO A 343 8.98 -3.43 -7.97
CA PRO A 343 7.64 -3.55 -8.55
C PRO A 343 7.44 -2.73 -9.82
N PHE A 344 8.10 -1.57 -9.94
CA PHE A 344 8.07 -0.79 -11.19
C PHE A 344 8.69 -1.59 -12.34
N TRP A 345 9.87 -2.15 -12.10
CA TRP A 345 10.60 -2.95 -13.08
C TRP A 345 9.91 -4.27 -13.40
N ALA A 346 9.16 -4.83 -12.46
CA ALA A 346 8.35 -6.02 -12.68
C ALA A 346 7.30 -5.81 -13.78
N ILE A 347 6.64 -4.64 -13.79
CA ILE A 347 5.72 -4.28 -14.87
C ILE A 347 6.46 -4.15 -16.20
N ILE A 348 7.57 -3.40 -16.22
CA ILE A 348 8.34 -3.17 -17.45
C ILE A 348 8.85 -4.49 -18.04
N PHE A 349 9.55 -5.30 -17.25
CA PHE A 349 10.11 -6.56 -17.73
C PHE A 349 9.02 -7.59 -18.03
N GLY A 350 7.93 -7.61 -17.26
CA GLY A 350 6.77 -8.45 -17.57
C GLY A 350 6.15 -8.12 -18.93
N VAL A 351 5.88 -6.83 -19.18
CA VAL A 351 5.33 -6.37 -20.46
C VAL A 351 6.29 -6.66 -21.61
N LEU A 352 7.58 -6.38 -21.45
CA LEU A 352 8.59 -6.69 -22.46
C LEU A 352 8.66 -8.19 -22.77
N THR A 353 8.57 -9.03 -21.74
CA THR A 353 8.55 -10.49 -21.91
C THR A 353 7.34 -10.93 -22.72
N SER A 354 6.15 -10.44 -22.39
CA SER A 354 4.95 -10.76 -23.18
C SER A 354 5.01 -10.18 -24.59
N LEU A 355 5.63 -9.02 -24.79
CA LEU A 355 5.85 -8.47 -26.13
C LEU A 355 6.82 -9.33 -26.95
N LEU A 356 7.70 -10.11 -26.34
CA LEU A 356 8.61 -11.01 -27.03
C LEU A 356 7.98 -12.38 -27.27
N LEU A 357 7.34 -12.95 -26.24
CA LEU A 357 6.90 -14.35 -26.22
C LEU A 357 5.40 -14.53 -26.48
N GLU A 358 4.58 -13.50 -26.25
CA GLU A 358 3.11 -13.59 -26.14
C GLU A 358 2.41 -12.51 -26.99
N LYS A 359 3.03 -12.12 -28.13
CA LYS A 359 2.51 -11.05 -29.03
C LYS A 359 1.06 -11.25 -29.46
N ASN A 360 0.62 -12.50 -29.61
CA ASN A 360 -0.73 -12.84 -30.04
C ASN A 360 -1.79 -12.47 -28.98
N ASP A 361 -1.42 -12.48 -27.69
CA ASP A 361 -2.34 -12.14 -26.60
C ASP A 361 -2.72 -10.65 -26.64
N PHE A 362 -1.82 -9.77 -27.08
CA PHE A 362 -2.11 -8.34 -27.29
C PHE A 362 -3.11 -8.11 -28.43
N LYS A 363 -3.09 -8.92 -29.49
CA LYS A 363 -4.05 -8.83 -30.60
C LYS A 363 -5.44 -9.28 -30.16
N PHE A 364 -5.49 -10.35 -29.35
CA PHE A 364 -6.74 -10.85 -28.78
C PHE A 364 -7.40 -9.82 -27.84
N ALA A 365 -6.60 -9.17 -26.98
CA ALA A 365 -7.09 -8.12 -26.09
C ALA A 365 -7.70 -6.93 -26.85
N ASN A 366 -7.07 -6.50 -27.96
CA ASN A 366 -7.58 -5.40 -28.78
C ASN A 366 -8.84 -5.78 -29.58
N GLY A 367 -9.01 -7.04 -29.97
CA GLY A 367 -10.19 -7.53 -30.68
C GLY A 367 -11.48 -7.56 -29.83
N ASN A 368 -11.35 -7.70 -28.50
CA ASN A 368 -12.49 -7.69 -27.57
C ASN A 368 -12.88 -6.29 -27.08
N ASN A 369 -12.00 -5.29 -27.17
CA ASN A 369 -12.31 -3.89 -26.80
C ASN A 369 -13.10 -3.13 -27.89
N GLY A 370 -13.41 -3.79 -29.02
CA GLY A 370 -14.14 -3.22 -30.17
C GLY A 370 -15.56 -3.75 -30.37
N LYS A 371 -16.17 -4.41 -29.38
CA LYS A 371 -17.57 -4.85 -29.43
C LYS A 371 -18.39 -4.28 -28.28
#